data_AF-A0A9P3UNH7-F1
#
_entry.id   AF-A0A9P3UNH7-F1
#
_cell.length_a   1.000
_cell.length_b   1.000
_cell.length_c   1.000
_cell.angle_alpha   90.00
_cell.angle_beta   90.00
_cell.angle_gamma   90.00
#
_symmetry.space_group_name_H-M   'P 1'
#
loop_
_entity.id
_entity.type
_entity.pdbx_description
1 polymer ?
#
loop_
_entity_poly.entity_id
_entity_poly.type
_entity_poly.pdbx_seq_one_letter_code
_entity_poly.pdbx_strand_id
1 'polypeptide(L)'
;MCEKLTELVVECINKALPIIGPHSSPLIHHLVIRCHEIENNTGILGTLKQLLAFSTENKEAIVAAFRHLLSLRPPPTLHRSSDWVSAGPAFAEALREAGLAPWLLAIVTLEDEADDRYFYRRQALTTLAALVEHTPDKADRRDLGKLFLDSDKAVEAAIDLAGDSYYAEEVKGALASLAKDYSEGATRLEKEGLSVAAVTKTAEVAVEGPALFHHEEPVEMKKKRSRWCFWM
;
A
#
# COMPACT_ATOMS: atom_id res chain seq x y z
N MET A 1 9.73 -11.28 23.64
CA MET A 1 11.11 -11.82 23.54
C MET A 1 11.50 -12.05 22.07
N CYS A 2 10.64 -12.70 21.30
CA CYS A 2 10.81 -12.93 19.86
C CYS A 2 10.97 -11.64 19.01
N GLU A 3 10.26 -10.57 19.33
CA GLU A 3 10.29 -9.33 18.55
C GLU A 3 11.62 -8.58 18.69
N LYS A 4 12.10 -8.35 19.92
CA LYS A 4 13.41 -7.73 20.16
C LYS A 4 14.57 -8.46 19.46
N LEU A 5 14.54 -9.79 19.45
CA LEU A 5 15.54 -10.56 18.71
C LEU A 5 15.41 -10.34 17.20
N THR A 6 14.17 -10.25 16.70
CA THR A 6 13.92 -10.02 15.27
C THR A 6 14.37 -8.63 14.85
N GLU A 7 14.14 -7.62 15.68
CA GLU A 7 14.66 -6.25 15.48
C GLU A 7 16.19 -6.23 15.40
N LEU A 8 16.88 -6.90 16.33
CA LEU A 8 18.35 -7.00 16.32
C LEU A 8 18.87 -7.72 15.07
N VAL A 9 18.23 -8.83 14.66
CA VAL A 9 18.60 -9.56 13.45
C VAL A 9 18.40 -8.70 12.20
N VAL A 10 17.27 -8.01 12.10
CA VAL A 10 16.97 -7.07 11.02
C VAL A 10 18.01 -5.94 10.97
N GLU A 11 18.40 -5.38 12.11
CA GLU A 11 19.43 -4.36 12.19
C GLU A 11 20.79 -4.88 11.69
N CYS A 12 21.18 -6.09 12.11
CA CYS A 12 22.40 -6.75 11.64
C CYS A 12 22.37 -6.99 10.12
N ILE A 13 21.24 -7.48 9.58
CA ILE A 13 21.06 -7.68 8.14
C ILE A 13 21.20 -6.34 7.43
N ASN A 14 20.51 -5.29 7.88
CA ASN A 14 20.57 -3.97 7.28
C ASN A 14 21.99 -3.40 7.24
N LYS A 15 22.78 -3.59 8.31
CA LYS A 15 24.20 -3.22 8.33
C LYS A 15 25.05 -4.04 7.35
N ALA A 16 24.69 -5.30 7.12
CA ALA A 16 25.40 -6.19 6.22
C ALA A 16 24.94 -6.10 4.74
N LEU A 17 23.79 -5.48 4.46
CA LEU A 17 23.20 -5.38 3.11
C LEU A 17 24.18 -4.95 2.01
N PRO A 18 25.08 -3.96 2.21
CA PRO A 18 26.04 -3.59 1.17
C PRO A 18 26.95 -4.73 0.72
N ILE A 19 27.14 -5.73 1.59
CA ILE A 19 28.01 -6.89 1.36
C ILE A 19 27.19 -8.09 0.88
N ILE A 20 26.05 -8.36 1.51
CA ILE A 20 25.26 -9.58 1.26
C ILE A 20 24.11 -9.40 0.28
N GLY A 21 23.73 -8.15 -0.04
CA GLY A 21 22.52 -7.80 -0.80
C GLY A 21 22.37 -8.61 -2.09
N PRO A 22 23.37 -8.68 -2.98
CA PRO A 22 23.31 -9.45 -4.21
C PRO A 22 23.14 -10.97 -4.02
N HIS A 23 23.47 -11.50 -2.84
CA HIS A 23 23.46 -12.92 -2.53
C HIS A 23 22.44 -13.29 -1.44
N SER A 24 21.45 -12.43 -1.22
CA SER A 24 20.50 -12.54 -0.10
C SER A 24 19.30 -13.46 -0.38
N SER A 25 19.19 -14.04 -1.58
CA SER A 25 18.14 -14.99 -1.96
C SER A 25 17.85 -16.08 -0.90
N PRO A 26 18.85 -16.71 -0.25
CA PRO A 26 18.59 -17.71 0.80
C PRO A 26 17.93 -17.15 2.06
N LEU A 27 18.13 -15.87 2.37
CA LEU A 27 17.57 -15.23 3.58
C LEU A 27 16.13 -14.76 3.37
N ILE A 28 15.76 -14.44 2.14
CA ILE A 28 14.48 -13.82 1.78
C ILE A 28 13.29 -14.66 2.23
N HIS A 29 13.33 -15.98 2.03
CA HIS A 29 12.25 -16.86 2.43
C HIS A 29 11.97 -16.79 3.94
N HIS A 30 13.04 -16.81 4.75
CA HIS A 30 12.94 -16.71 6.20
C HIS A 30 12.44 -15.34 6.65
N LEU A 31 12.86 -14.26 5.99
CA LEU A 31 12.37 -12.92 6.28
C LEU A 31 10.88 -12.78 5.95
N VAL A 32 10.40 -13.31 4.83
CA VAL A 32 8.98 -13.26 4.45
C VAL A 32 8.11 -14.05 5.42
N ILE A 33 8.52 -15.27 5.82
CA ILE A 33 7.81 -16.03 6.85
C ILE A 33 7.78 -15.23 8.16
N ARG A 34 8.92 -14.69 8.57
CA ARG A 34 8.99 -13.93 9.83
C ARG A 34 8.14 -12.67 9.79
N CYS A 35 8.05 -12.02 8.63
CA CYS A 35 7.19 -10.85 8.38
C CYS A 35 5.71 -11.14 8.59
N HIS A 36 5.29 -12.40 8.42
CA HIS A 36 3.94 -12.85 8.67
C HIS A 36 3.69 -13.17 10.15
N GLU A 37 4.68 -13.74 10.84
CA GLU A 37 4.55 -14.24 12.23
C GLU A 37 4.55 -13.17 13.32
N ILE A 38 5.16 -12.01 13.10
CA ILE A 38 5.32 -10.96 14.12
C ILE A 38 4.35 -9.81 13.92
N GLU A 39 3.93 -9.18 15.02
CA GLU A 39 2.97 -8.07 14.97
C GLU A 39 3.59 -6.82 14.38
N ASN A 40 4.72 -6.37 14.91
CA ASN A 40 5.48 -5.27 14.35
C ASN A 40 6.49 -5.78 13.30
N ASN A 41 6.06 -5.87 12.05
CA ASN A 41 6.89 -6.34 10.93
C ASN A 41 7.55 -5.22 10.11
N THR A 42 7.41 -3.96 10.53
CA THR A 42 7.87 -2.76 9.78
C THR A 42 9.36 -2.82 9.43
N GLY A 43 10.21 -3.23 10.37
CA GLY A 43 11.64 -3.39 10.14
C GLY A 43 11.96 -4.45 9.08
N ILE A 44 11.25 -5.57 9.10
CA ILE A 44 11.43 -6.66 8.11
C ILE A 44 11.00 -6.17 6.73
N LEU A 45 9.84 -5.50 6.63
CA LEU A 45 9.37 -4.92 5.37
C LEU A 45 10.38 -3.91 4.81
N GLY A 46 10.98 -3.09 5.67
CA GLY A 46 12.04 -2.16 5.29
C GLY A 46 13.29 -2.87 4.74
N THR A 47 13.69 -4.00 5.33
CA THR A 47 14.82 -4.81 4.83
C THR A 47 14.51 -5.47 3.50
N LEU A 48 13.36 -6.13 3.39
CA LEU A 48 12.90 -6.76 2.15
C LEU A 48 12.76 -5.74 1.01
N LYS A 49 12.32 -4.50 1.32
CA LYS A 49 12.27 -3.39 0.35
C LYS A 49 13.63 -3.05 -0.21
N GLN A 50 14.64 -2.98 0.65
CA GLN A 50 16.02 -2.73 0.22
C GLN A 50 16.53 -3.90 -0.62
N LEU A 51 16.23 -5.14 -0.23
CA LEU A 51 16.62 -6.35 -0.97
C LEU A 51 16.05 -6.41 -2.39
N LEU A 52 14.81 -5.95 -2.61
CA LEU A 52 14.23 -5.82 -3.96
C LEU A 52 15.06 -4.93 -4.89
N ALA A 53 15.77 -3.92 -4.35
CA ALA A 53 16.56 -3.00 -5.14
C ALA A 53 17.96 -3.53 -5.51
N PHE A 54 18.41 -4.64 -4.91
CA PHE A 54 19.77 -5.15 -5.14
C PHE A 54 19.91 -6.03 -6.38
N SER A 55 18.92 -6.88 -6.68
CA SER A 55 19.00 -7.81 -7.81
C SER A 55 17.62 -8.33 -8.23
N THR A 56 17.52 -8.75 -9.51
CA THR A 56 16.35 -9.46 -10.03
C THR A 56 16.18 -10.83 -9.35
N GLU A 57 17.27 -11.51 -8.99
CA GLU A 57 17.23 -12.77 -8.25
C GLU A 57 16.53 -12.61 -6.89
N ASN A 58 16.75 -11.49 -6.19
CA ASN A 58 16.06 -11.20 -4.95
C ASN A 58 14.56 -10.97 -5.18
N LYS A 59 14.17 -10.30 -6.28
CA LYS A 59 12.74 -10.15 -6.64
C LYS A 59 12.10 -11.52 -6.85
N GLU A 60 12.72 -12.40 -7.64
CA GLU A 60 12.21 -13.76 -7.88
C GLU A 60 12.10 -14.57 -6.58
N ALA A 61 13.09 -14.45 -5.69
CA ALA A 61 13.05 -15.10 -4.38
C ALA A 61 11.90 -14.57 -3.51
N ILE A 62 11.63 -13.26 -3.53
CA ILE A 62 10.50 -12.64 -2.80
C ILE A 62 9.17 -13.12 -3.36
N VAL A 63 9.02 -13.13 -4.69
CA VAL A 63 7.83 -13.64 -5.38
C VAL A 63 7.58 -15.11 -5.01
N ALA A 64 8.62 -15.96 -5.05
CA ALA A 64 8.52 -17.36 -4.68
C ALA A 64 8.13 -17.55 -3.21
N ALA A 65 8.70 -16.74 -2.31
CA ALA A 65 8.40 -16.79 -0.89
C ALA A 65 6.94 -16.38 -0.59
N PHE A 66 6.43 -15.30 -1.19
CA PHE A 66 5.02 -14.92 -1.03
C PHE A 66 4.08 -15.93 -1.66
N ARG A 67 4.42 -16.50 -2.82
CA ARG A 67 3.62 -17.55 -3.46
C ARG A 67 3.48 -18.78 -2.55
N HIS A 68 4.60 -19.20 -1.94
CA HIS A 68 4.56 -20.26 -0.93
C HIS A 68 3.67 -19.88 0.25
N LEU A 69 3.81 -18.66 0.76
CA LEU A 69 3.07 -18.19 1.93
C LEU A 69 1.55 -18.15 1.67
N LEU A 70 1.12 -17.69 0.48
CA LEU A 70 -0.29 -17.71 0.05
C LEU A 70 -0.85 -19.13 -0.16
N SER A 71 0.01 -20.13 -0.36
CA SER A 71 -0.38 -21.54 -0.52
C SER A 71 -0.54 -22.30 0.80
N LEU A 72 -0.14 -21.71 1.93
CA LEU A 72 -0.20 -22.34 3.24
C LEU A 72 -1.65 -22.59 3.70
N ARG A 73 -1.80 -23.56 4.61
CA ARG A 73 -3.06 -23.86 5.32
C ARG A 73 -2.82 -23.83 6.83
N PRO A 74 -3.35 -22.85 7.57
CA PRO A 74 -4.17 -21.73 7.09
C PRO A 74 -3.34 -20.74 6.24
N PRO A 75 -4.00 -20.00 5.32
CA PRO A 75 -3.35 -18.92 4.58
C PRO A 75 -3.01 -17.74 5.50
N PRO A 76 -2.22 -16.75 5.04
CA PRO A 76 -1.96 -15.56 5.82
C PRO A 76 -3.23 -14.77 6.13
N THR A 77 -3.18 -13.99 7.22
CA THR A 77 -4.25 -13.08 7.57
C THR A 77 -4.33 -11.91 6.60
N LEU A 78 -5.55 -11.45 6.31
CA LEU A 78 -5.80 -10.33 5.40
C LEU A 78 -5.14 -9.01 5.84
N HIS A 79 -5.07 -8.78 7.16
CA HIS A 79 -4.38 -7.61 7.71
C HIS A 79 -2.92 -7.56 7.24
N ARG A 80 -2.22 -8.70 7.22
CA ARG A 80 -0.83 -8.75 6.76
C ARG A 80 -0.69 -8.43 5.29
N SER A 81 -1.60 -8.90 4.44
CA SER A 81 -1.55 -8.56 3.01
C SER A 81 -1.71 -7.07 2.74
N SER A 82 -2.53 -6.37 3.56
CA SER A 82 -2.65 -4.91 3.47
C SER A 82 -1.32 -4.22 3.78
N ASP A 83 -0.65 -4.60 4.87
CA ASP A 83 0.65 -4.01 5.25
C ASP A 83 1.70 -4.20 4.16
N TRP A 84 1.71 -5.37 3.52
CA TRP A 84 2.68 -5.70 2.47
C TRP A 84 2.43 -4.87 1.20
N VAL A 85 1.17 -4.72 0.79
CA VAL A 85 0.80 -3.90 -0.37
C VAL A 85 1.16 -2.43 -0.13
N SER A 86 0.92 -1.92 1.08
CA SER A 86 1.26 -0.54 1.46
C SER A 86 2.76 -0.27 1.62
N ALA A 87 3.62 -1.30 1.62
CA ALA A 87 5.08 -1.12 1.68
C ALA A 87 5.65 -0.41 0.43
N GLY A 88 4.90 -0.44 -0.69
CA GLY A 88 5.11 0.40 -1.87
C GLY A 88 5.12 -0.37 -3.20
N PRO A 89 5.36 0.34 -4.32
CA PRO A 89 5.14 -0.20 -5.67
C PRO A 89 5.92 -1.48 -6.01
N ALA A 90 7.20 -1.55 -5.63
CA ALA A 90 8.02 -2.74 -5.89
C ALA A 90 7.49 -4.00 -5.16
N PHE A 91 6.89 -3.81 -3.98
CA PHE A 91 6.24 -4.91 -3.26
C PHE A 91 4.90 -5.28 -3.86
N ALA A 92 4.09 -4.29 -4.24
CA ALA A 92 2.83 -4.53 -4.94
C ALA A 92 3.06 -5.36 -6.22
N GLU A 93 4.09 -5.04 -6.99
CA GLU A 93 4.49 -5.81 -8.17
C GLU A 93 4.87 -7.25 -7.84
N ALA A 94 5.72 -7.46 -6.81
CA ALA A 94 6.11 -8.81 -6.38
C ALA A 94 4.91 -9.63 -5.84
N LEU A 95 4.00 -9.00 -5.09
CA LEU A 95 2.78 -9.64 -4.58
C LEU A 95 1.81 -10.01 -5.71
N ARG A 96 1.68 -9.15 -6.71
CA ARG A 96 0.91 -9.44 -7.93
C ARG A 96 1.45 -10.68 -8.63
N GLU A 97 2.76 -10.74 -8.88
CA GLU A 97 3.43 -11.91 -9.50
C GLU A 97 3.36 -13.17 -8.61
N ALA A 98 3.26 -13.00 -7.29
CA ALA A 98 3.07 -14.09 -6.35
C ALA A 98 1.64 -14.66 -6.37
N GLY A 99 0.68 -13.98 -7.00
CA GLY A 99 -0.72 -14.41 -7.08
C GLY A 99 -1.62 -13.85 -5.98
N LEU A 100 -1.28 -12.70 -5.39
CA LEU A 100 -2.11 -12.08 -4.35
C LEU A 100 -3.50 -11.71 -4.88
N ALA A 101 -3.61 -11.19 -6.10
CA ALA A 101 -4.90 -10.72 -6.64
C ALA A 101 -5.95 -11.85 -6.78
N PRO A 102 -5.66 -13.01 -7.41
CA PRO A 102 -6.58 -14.15 -7.40
C PRO A 102 -6.96 -14.64 -6.00
N TRP A 103 -6.01 -14.60 -5.05
CA TRP A 103 -6.26 -15.00 -3.67
C TRP A 103 -7.24 -14.04 -2.95
N LEU A 104 -7.05 -12.73 -3.12
CA LEU A 104 -7.98 -11.71 -2.60
C LEU A 104 -9.36 -11.81 -3.24
N LEU A 105 -9.43 -12.03 -4.56
CA LEU A 105 -10.68 -12.19 -5.29
C LEU A 105 -11.49 -13.38 -4.74
N ALA A 106 -10.84 -14.51 -4.49
CA ALA A 106 -11.49 -15.69 -3.91
C ALA A 106 -12.15 -15.38 -2.55
N ILE A 107 -11.53 -14.52 -1.74
CA ILE A 107 -12.06 -14.09 -0.44
C ILE A 107 -13.27 -13.16 -0.62
N VAL A 108 -13.20 -12.20 -1.54
CA VAL A 108 -14.34 -11.32 -1.86
C VAL A 108 -15.56 -12.15 -2.29
N THR A 109 -15.35 -13.23 -3.03
CA THR A 109 -16.43 -14.08 -3.57
C THR A 109 -16.88 -15.22 -2.64
N LEU A 110 -16.40 -15.30 -1.40
CA LEU A 110 -16.87 -16.30 -0.44
C LEU A 110 -18.38 -16.16 -0.29
N GLU A 111 -19.16 -17.24 -0.28
CA GLU A 111 -20.62 -17.19 -0.09
C GLU A 111 -20.99 -17.03 1.41
N ASP A 112 -22.13 -16.40 1.70
CA ASP A 112 -22.55 -15.94 3.03
C ASP A 112 -23.16 -17.02 3.91
N GLU A 113 -22.66 -17.14 5.14
CA GLU A 113 -23.40 -17.70 6.28
C GLU A 113 -23.11 -16.97 7.63
N ALA A 114 -22.21 -15.97 7.70
CA ALA A 114 -21.83 -15.30 8.96
C ALA A 114 -21.28 -13.86 8.81
N ASP A 115 -21.60 -12.98 9.78
CA ASP A 115 -21.20 -11.56 9.83
C ASP A 115 -19.68 -11.32 9.73
N ASP A 116 -18.85 -12.18 10.32
CA ASP A 116 -17.38 -12.01 10.29
C ASP A 116 -16.82 -12.01 8.86
N ARG A 117 -17.50 -12.67 7.90
CA ARG A 117 -17.07 -12.70 6.49
C ARG A 117 -17.24 -11.34 5.81
N TYR A 118 -18.14 -10.49 6.30
CA TYR A 118 -18.34 -9.15 5.78
C TYR A 118 -17.08 -8.29 5.93
N PHE A 119 -16.48 -8.31 7.13
CA PHE A 119 -15.23 -7.64 7.42
C PHE A 119 -14.09 -8.14 6.50
N TYR A 120 -13.99 -9.46 6.31
CA TYR A 120 -12.95 -10.05 5.46
C TYR A 120 -13.13 -9.71 3.98
N ARG A 121 -14.36 -9.75 3.44
CA ARG A 121 -14.62 -9.34 2.05
C ARG A 121 -14.25 -7.88 1.82
N ARG A 122 -14.67 -6.99 2.74
CA ARG A 122 -14.30 -5.57 2.69
C ARG A 122 -12.77 -5.40 2.67
N GLN A 123 -12.08 -6.03 3.60
CA GLN A 123 -10.62 -5.91 3.69
C GLN A 123 -9.92 -6.49 2.46
N ALA A 124 -10.43 -7.59 1.89
CA ALA A 124 -9.90 -8.15 0.65
C ALA A 124 -10.10 -7.20 -0.55
N LEU A 125 -11.29 -6.59 -0.64
CA LEU A 125 -11.61 -5.60 -1.68
C LEU A 125 -10.69 -4.38 -1.60
N THR A 126 -10.53 -3.79 -0.43
CA THR A 126 -9.70 -2.59 -0.24
C THR A 126 -8.21 -2.91 -0.44
N THR A 127 -7.76 -4.09 -0.03
CA THR A 127 -6.40 -4.56 -0.32
C THR A 127 -6.17 -4.77 -1.82
N LEU A 128 -7.17 -5.28 -2.56
CA LEU A 128 -7.08 -5.43 -4.01
C LEU A 128 -7.05 -4.08 -4.72
N ALA A 129 -7.85 -3.10 -4.26
CA ALA A 129 -7.80 -1.73 -4.76
C ALA A 129 -6.43 -1.09 -4.50
N ALA A 130 -5.87 -1.24 -3.28
CA ALA A 130 -4.54 -0.75 -2.96
C ALA A 130 -3.45 -1.43 -3.81
N LEU A 131 -3.61 -2.72 -4.14
CA LEU A 131 -2.71 -3.44 -5.04
C LEU A 131 -2.75 -2.83 -6.45
N VAL A 132 -3.93 -2.47 -6.95
CA VAL A 132 -4.06 -1.71 -8.21
C VAL A 132 -3.39 -0.35 -8.11
N GLU A 133 -3.68 0.45 -7.08
CA GLU A 133 -3.11 1.79 -6.92
C GLU A 133 -1.58 1.80 -6.87
N HIS A 134 -0.99 0.83 -6.16
CA HIS A 134 0.46 0.71 -6.04
C HIS A 134 1.13 -0.01 -7.22
N THR A 135 0.37 -0.60 -8.13
CA THR A 135 0.94 -1.19 -9.35
C THR A 135 1.37 -0.07 -10.31
N PRO A 136 2.67 0.02 -10.65
CA PRO A 136 3.19 1.15 -11.42
C PRO A 136 2.73 1.13 -12.88
N ASP A 137 2.72 -0.05 -13.50
CA ASP A 137 2.37 -0.22 -14.91
C ASP A 137 0.85 -0.11 -15.13
N LYS A 138 0.47 0.71 -16.12
CA LYS A 138 -0.94 0.98 -16.42
C LYS A 138 -1.66 -0.24 -17.00
N ALA A 139 -0.98 -1.06 -17.81
CA ALA A 139 -1.60 -2.25 -18.38
C ALA A 139 -1.85 -3.30 -17.28
N ASP A 140 -0.90 -3.49 -16.37
CA ASP A 140 -1.06 -4.36 -15.21
C ASP A 140 -2.19 -3.86 -14.28
N ARG A 141 -2.31 -2.54 -14.05
CA ARG A 141 -3.45 -1.96 -13.30
C ARG A 141 -4.79 -2.27 -13.95
N ARG A 142 -4.88 -2.08 -15.27
CA ARG A 142 -6.10 -2.42 -16.03
C ARG A 142 -6.42 -3.90 -15.92
N ASP A 143 -5.43 -4.77 -16.08
CA ASP A 143 -5.64 -6.22 -16.07
C ASP A 143 -6.07 -6.72 -14.67
N LEU A 144 -5.57 -6.11 -13.60
CA LEU A 144 -6.05 -6.34 -12.23
C LEU A 144 -7.48 -5.83 -12.01
N GLY A 145 -7.79 -4.61 -12.45
CA GLY A 145 -9.15 -4.05 -12.39
C GLY A 145 -10.14 -4.91 -13.15
N LYS A 146 -9.75 -5.38 -14.33
CA LYS A 146 -10.51 -6.31 -15.18
C LYS A 146 -10.76 -7.64 -14.48
N LEU A 147 -9.73 -8.25 -13.87
CA LEU A 147 -9.86 -9.52 -13.13
C LEU A 147 -11.00 -9.46 -12.09
N PHE A 148 -11.16 -8.32 -11.42
CA PHE A 148 -12.25 -8.09 -10.49
C PHE A 148 -13.58 -7.77 -11.20
N LEU A 149 -13.58 -6.76 -12.07
CA LEU A 149 -14.80 -6.18 -12.65
C LEU A 149 -15.48 -7.08 -13.69
N ASP A 150 -14.79 -8.10 -14.21
CA ASP A 150 -15.38 -9.13 -15.08
C ASP A 150 -15.99 -10.30 -14.27
N SER A 151 -15.79 -10.35 -12.94
CA SER A 151 -16.36 -11.39 -12.08
C SER A 151 -17.71 -10.95 -11.52
N ASP A 152 -18.80 -11.54 -12.02
CA ASP A 152 -20.16 -11.23 -11.57
C ASP A 152 -20.32 -11.38 -10.06
N LYS A 153 -19.85 -12.50 -9.49
CA LYS A 153 -19.88 -12.74 -8.05
C LYS A 153 -19.13 -11.69 -7.24
N ALA A 154 -18.00 -11.19 -7.75
CA ALA A 154 -17.20 -10.21 -7.03
C ALA A 154 -17.85 -8.82 -7.06
N VAL A 155 -18.44 -8.45 -8.20
CA VAL A 155 -19.18 -7.20 -8.36
C VAL A 155 -20.44 -7.20 -7.51
N GLU A 156 -21.23 -8.28 -7.52
CA GLU A 156 -22.41 -8.45 -6.66
C GLU A 156 -22.03 -8.32 -5.18
N ALA A 157 -21.00 -9.06 -4.74
CA ALA A 157 -20.52 -8.97 -3.36
C ALA A 157 -20.08 -7.54 -2.97
N ALA A 158 -19.47 -6.79 -3.90
CA ALA A 158 -19.08 -5.41 -3.64
C ALA A 158 -20.25 -4.41 -3.67
N ILE A 159 -21.28 -4.66 -4.46
CA ILE A 159 -22.53 -3.87 -4.44
C ILE A 159 -23.25 -4.07 -3.11
N ASP A 160 -23.35 -5.32 -2.64
CA ASP A 160 -23.89 -5.64 -1.33
C ASP A 160 -23.10 -4.94 -0.23
N LEU A 161 -21.76 -4.98 -0.31
CA LEU A 161 -20.86 -4.25 0.59
C LEU A 161 -21.12 -2.73 0.57
N ALA A 162 -21.37 -2.15 -0.60
CA ALA A 162 -21.62 -0.73 -0.79
C ALA A 162 -23.01 -0.29 -0.30
N GLY A 163 -23.96 -1.23 -0.20
CA GLY A 163 -25.29 -1.01 0.36
C GLY A 163 -25.29 -0.83 1.88
N ASP A 164 -24.26 -1.29 2.59
CA ASP A 164 -24.10 -1.05 4.02
C ASP A 164 -23.55 0.34 4.30
N SER A 165 -24.37 1.12 5.01
CA SER A 165 -24.09 2.49 5.43
C SER A 165 -22.76 2.69 6.14
N TYR A 166 -22.23 1.67 6.83
CA TYR A 166 -20.99 1.83 7.61
C TYR A 166 -19.73 1.82 6.73
N TYR A 167 -19.73 1.08 5.61
CA TYR A 167 -18.55 0.90 4.75
C TYR A 167 -18.71 1.44 3.33
N ALA A 168 -19.90 1.95 2.98
CA ALA A 168 -20.25 2.39 1.62
C ALA A 168 -19.20 3.28 0.95
N GLU A 169 -18.67 4.30 1.65
CA GLU A 169 -17.72 5.25 1.05
C GLU A 169 -16.34 4.62 0.80
N GLU A 170 -15.88 3.75 1.70
CA GLU A 170 -14.62 3.02 1.53
C GLU A 170 -14.71 2.04 0.36
N VAL A 171 -15.84 1.33 0.25
CA VAL A 171 -16.11 0.39 -0.85
C VAL A 171 -16.20 1.11 -2.19
N LYS A 172 -16.91 2.25 -2.26
CA LYS A 172 -16.96 3.08 -3.47
C LYS A 172 -15.58 3.59 -3.86
N GLY A 173 -14.76 4.02 -2.90
CA GLY A 173 -13.38 4.41 -3.13
C GLY A 173 -12.56 3.27 -3.74
N ALA A 174 -12.65 2.07 -3.17
CA ALA A 174 -11.98 0.88 -3.68
C ALA A 174 -12.43 0.53 -5.11
N LEU A 175 -13.74 0.58 -5.37
CA LEU A 175 -14.30 0.33 -6.71
C LEU A 175 -13.86 1.37 -7.74
N ALA A 176 -13.77 2.64 -7.35
CA ALA A 176 -13.27 3.69 -8.23
C ALA A 176 -11.80 3.44 -8.62
N SER A 177 -10.97 3.01 -7.66
CA SER A 177 -9.58 2.66 -7.92
C SER A 177 -9.42 1.45 -8.83
N LEU A 178 -10.26 0.43 -8.66
CA LEU A 178 -10.30 -0.76 -9.55
C LEU A 178 -10.74 -0.39 -10.98
N ALA A 179 -11.66 0.56 -11.13
CA ALA A 179 -12.21 0.97 -12.42
C ALA A 179 -11.38 2.04 -13.14
N LYS A 180 -10.46 2.74 -12.45
CA LYS A 180 -9.76 3.93 -12.93
C LYS A 180 -9.11 3.79 -14.31
N ASP A 181 -8.49 2.64 -14.57
CA ASP A 181 -7.80 2.34 -15.84
C ASP A 181 -8.56 1.32 -16.71
N TYR A 182 -9.81 0.97 -16.37
CA TYR A 182 -10.68 0.03 -17.09
C TYR A 182 -12.08 0.62 -17.32
N SER A 183 -12.24 1.31 -18.46
CA SER A 183 -13.46 2.05 -18.82
C SER A 183 -14.72 1.20 -18.85
N GLU A 184 -14.64 -0.02 -19.39
CA GLU A 184 -15.77 -0.94 -19.49
C GLU A 184 -16.25 -1.36 -18.09
N GLY A 185 -15.32 -1.55 -17.17
CA GLY A 185 -15.62 -1.79 -15.76
C GLY A 185 -16.25 -0.58 -15.07
N ALA A 186 -15.80 0.64 -15.38
CA ALA A 186 -16.43 1.87 -14.86
C ALA A 186 -17.90 1.99 -15.33
N THR A 187 -18.15 1.78 -16.62
CA THR A 187 -19.52 1.78 -17.18
C THR A 187 -20.38 0.66 -16.59
N ARG A 188 -19.80 -0.50 -16.26
CA ARG A 188 -20.51 -1.57 -15.56
C ARG A 188 -20.98 -1.10 -14.18
N LEU A 189 -20.10 -0.53 -13.38
CA LEU A 189 -20.46 -0.04 -12.03
C LEU A 189 -21.53 1.04 -12.08
N GLU A 190 -21.46 1.96 -13.06
CA GLU A 190 -22.50 2.98 -13.26
C GLU A 190 -23.88 2.37 -13.58
N LYS A 191 -23.94 1.31 -14.39
CA LYS A 191 -25.20 0.59 -14.69
C LYS A 191 -25.80 -0.07 -13.46
N GLU A 192 -24.94 -0.52 -12.55
CA GLU A 192 -25.34 -1.09 -11.24
C GLU A 192 -25.65 -0.01 -10.19
N GLY A 193 -25.69 1.27 -10.58
CA GLY A 193 -26.05 2.38 -9.69
C GLY A 193 -24.90 2.89 -8.80
N LEU A 194 -23.67 2.41 -9.01
CA LEU A 194 -22.49 2.85 -8.29
C LEU A 194 -21.74 3.91 -9.11
N SER A 195 -21.89 5.18 -8.72
CA SER A 195 -21.10 6.27 -9.32
C SER A 195 -19.64 6.16 -8.87
N VAL A 196 -18.75 5.92 -9.82
CA VAL A 196 -17.28 5.86 -9.62
C VAL A 196 -16.58 7.16 -10.05
N ALA A 197 -17.31 8.28 -10.12
CA ALA A 197 -16.73 9.58 -10.41
C ALA A 197 -15.55 9.87 -9.47
N ALA A 198 -14.34 9.88 -10.03
CA ALA A 198 -13.09 9.91 -9.29
C ALA A 198 -13.05 11.11 -8.32
N VAL A 199 -12.61 10.85 -7.08
CA VAL A 199 -12.11 11.89 -6.17
C VAL A 199 -10.78 12.41 -6.73
N THR A 200 -10.84 13.24 -7.77
CA THR A 200 -9.71 14.05 -8.22
C THR A 200 -9.71 15.38 -7.46
N LYS A 201 -9.16 15.36 -6.25
CA LYS A 201 -8.78 16.63 -5.57
C LYS A 201 -7.54 16.44 -4.70
N THR A 202 -6.38 16.81 -5.26
CA THR A 202 -5.19 17.46 -4.64
C THR A 202 -4.00 17.27 -5.60
N ALA A 203 -3.21 18.25 -6.03
CA ALA A 203 -3.12 19.67 -5.72
C ALA A 203 -2.48 20.40 -6.92
N GLU A 204 -3.18 21.39 -7.50
CA GLU A 204 -2.52 22.51 -8.16
C GLU A 204 -2.28 23.56 -7.07
N VAL A 205 -1.10 23.56 -6.47
CA VAL A 205 -0.61 24.75 -5.79
C VAL A 205 -0.13 25.68 -6.91
N ALA A 206 -0.92 26.71 -7.15
CA ALA A 206 -0.54 27.87 -7.94
C ALA A 206 0.80 28.41 -7.41
N VAL A 207 1.86 28.26 -8.21
CA VAL A 207 3.08 29.05 -8.04
C VAL A 207 2.83 30.38 -8.74
N GLU A 208 2.10 31.28 -8.07
CA GLU A 208 2.21 32.70 -8.37
C GLU A 208 3.42 33.24 -7.62
N GLY A 209 4.54 33.39 -8.35
CA GLY A 209 5.70 34.12 -7.86
C GLY A 209 5.37 35.61 -7.76
N PRO A 210 5.73 36.30 -6.67
CA PRO A 210 5.69 37.75 -6.66
C PRO A 210 6.93 38.30 -7.39
N ALA A 211 6.66 39.09 -8.42
CA ALA A 211 7.62 39.91 -9.13
C ALA A 211 8.30 40.92 -8.18
N LEU A 212 9.60 41.04 -8.36
CA LEU A 212 10.51 42.06 -7.81
C LEU A 212 10.03 43.47 -8.12
N PHE A 213 9.98 44.36 -7.12
CA PHE A 213 10.29 45.79 -7.30
C PHE A 213 10.99 46.38 -6.06
N HIS A 214 12.29 46.61 -6.26
CA HIS A 214 13.20 47.68 -5.83
C HIS A 214 13.00 48.46 -4.52
N HIS A 215 14.07 48.39 -3.71
CA HIS A 215 14.80 49.45 -3.00
C HIS A 215 14.05 50.69 -2.50
N GLU A 216 14.10 50.89 -1.17
CA GLU A 216 14.64 52.12 -0.58
C GLU A 216 15.14 51.83 0.87
N GLU A 217 16.23 52.52 1.23
CA GLU A 217 17.12 52.27 2.37
C GLU A 217 16.72 53.15 3.61
N PRO A 218 17.50 53.18 4.72
CA PRO A 218 17.00 53.00 6.08
C PRO A 218 16.63 54.31 6.83
N VAL A 219 15.85 54.19 7.91
CA VAL A 219 15.66 55.28 8.88
C VAL A 219 16.22 54.88 10.24
N GLU A 220 17.26 55.62 10.64
CA GLU A 220 17.97 55.49 11.90
C GLU A 220 17.34 56.33 13.03
N MET A 221 17.52 55.82 14.25
CA MET A 221 17.55 56.48 15.56
C MET A 221 16.30 57.18 16.13
N LYS A 222 15.84 56.68 17.29
CA LYS A 222 15.88 57.48 18.54
C LYS A 222 16.29 56.66 19.75
N LYS A 223 17.40 57.08 20.35
CA LYS A 223 17.93 56.70 21.67
C LYS A 223 16.91 56.98 22.78
N LYS A 224 16.83 56.10 23.78
CA LYS A 224 16.75 56.50 25.19
C LYS A 224 17.45 55.47 26.08
N ARG A 225 18.45 55.97 26.81
CA ARG A 225 19.28 55.28 27.81
C ARG A 225 18.47 54.99 29.07
N SER A 226 18.80 53.86 29.73
CA SER A 226 19.00 53.69 31.18
C SER A 226 19.53 52.25 31.36
N ARG A 227 20.83 52.02 31.65
CA ARG A 227 21.41 51.68 32.98
C ARG A 227 20.43 50.83 33.81
N TRP A 228 20.79 49.63 34.29
CA TRP A 228 21.67 49.39 35.43
C TRP A 228 22.34 47.99 35.36
N CYS A 229 23.53 47.88 35.95
CA CYS A 229 24.39 46.69 36.07
C CYS A 229 23.81 45.62 37.02
N PHE A 230 24.24 44.35 36.89
CA PHE A 230 24.96 43.60 37.95
C PHE A 230 25.52 42.25 37.43
N TRP A 231 26.71 41.90 37.91
CA TRP A 231 27.54 40.72 37.65
C TRP A 231 26.93 39.39 38.16
N MET A 232 27.15 38.27 37.47
CA MET A 232 28.19 37.26 37.76
C MET A 232 28.31 36.26 36.61
#